data_AF-A0A0N6ZYI6-F1
#
_entry.id   AF-A0A0N6ZYI6-F1
#
_cell.length_a   1.000
_cell.length_b   1.000
_cell.length_c   1.000
_cell.angle_alpha   90.00
_cell.angle_beta   90.00
_cell.angle_gamma   90.00
#
_symmetry.space_group_name_H-M   'P 1'
#
loop_
_entity.id
_entity.type
_entity.pdbx_description
1 polymer ?
#
loop_
_entity_poly.entity_id
_entity_poly.type
_entity_poly.pdbx_seq_one_letter_code
_entity_poly.pdbx_strand_id
1 'polypeptide(L)'
;MASGVAAVWVPVSDMQRAVAFYRDALGLTVKSEDDDWSEIDANGLLIGLNGRESASPSSDGGAVVSFQPDGSIEDEVADLKAKGVDFAGDVSEHPWGKIVPFKDSEGNDLQLYSPPQG
;
A
#
# COMPACT_ATOMS: atom_id res chain seq x y z
N MET A 1 18.70 5.88 -20.28
CA MET A 1 17.66 6.78 -19.71
C MET A 1 16.56 5.89 -19.15
N ALA A 2 16.08 6.13 -17.94
CA ALA A 2 14.90 5.44 -17.42
C ALA A 2 13.63 6.05 -18.05
N SER A 3 12.60 5.24 -18.31
CA SER A 3 11.35 5.66 -18.97
C SER A 3 10.14 5.73 -18.05
N GLY A 4 10.25 5.24 -16.82
CA GLY A 4 9.17 5.18 -15.84
C GLY A 4 9.48 4.24 -14.69
N VAL A 5 8.51 4.06 -13.79
CA VAL A 5 8.55 3.06 -12.73
C VAL A 5 8.10 1.72 -13.32
N ALA A 6 8.94 0.70 -13.22
CA ALA A 6 8.61 -0.64 -13.70
C ALA A 6 7.91 -1.49 -12.62
N ALA A 7 8.35 -1.36 -11.36
CA ALA A 7 7.77 -2.04 -10.22
C ALA A 7 8.14 -1.32 -8.91
N VAL A 8 7.36 -1.55 -7.86
CA VAL A 8 7.67 -1.17 -6.49
C VAL A 8 7.95 -2.43 -5.68
N TRP A 9 9.01 -2.43 -4.87
CA TRP A 9 9.40 -3.58 -4.07
C TRP A 9 9.10 -3.30 -2.61
N VAL A 10 8.35 -4.19 -1.98
CA VAL A 10 7.91 -4.06 -0.59
C VAL A 10 8.48 -5.22 0.21
N PRO A 11 9.28 -4.97 1.26
CA PRO A 11 9.80 -6.03 2.11
C PRO A 11 8.68 -6.66 2.94
N VAL A 12 8.66 -7.98 3.02
CA VAL A 12 7.68 -8.73 3.83
C VAL A 12 8.38 -9.81 4.64
N SER A 13 7.89 -10.05 5.86
CA SER A 13 8.41 -11.11 6.75
C SER A 13 7.48 -12.31 6.80
N ASP A 14 6.18 -12.09 6.61
CA ASP A 14 5.15 -13.11 6.54
C ASP A 14 4.36 -12.93 5.24
N MET A 15 4.68 -13.74 4.23
CA MET A 15 4.12 -13.59 2.89
C MET A 15 2.60 -13.80 2.88
N GLN A 16 2.10 -14.82 3.57
CA GLN A 16 0.67 -15.12 3.60
C GLN A 16 -0.12 -13.98 4.24
N ARG A 17 0.39 -13.41 5.34
CA ARG A 17 -0.21 -12.26 5.99
C ARG A 17 -0.20 -11.03 5.09
N ALA A 18 0.93 -10.76 4.43
CA ALA A 18 1.06 -9.63 3.50
C ALA A 18 0.12 -9.76 2.31
N VAL A 19 0.09 -10.91 1.63
CA VAL A 19 -0.82 -11.15 0.49
C VAL A 19 -2.28 -10.99 0.90
N ALA A 20 -2.67 -11.50 2.07
CA ALA A 20 -4.02 -11.32 2.59
C ALA A 20 -4.35 -9.84 2.84
N PHE A 21 -3.40 -9.04 3.36
CA PHE A 21 -3.61 -7.60 3.51
C PHE A 21 -3.88 -6.91 2.17
N TYR A 22 -3.01 -7.10 1.18
CA TYR A 22 -3.16 -6.44 -0.12
C TYR A 22 -4.41 -6.91 -0.88
N ARG A 23 -4.79 -8.19 -0.76
CA ARG A 23 -5.98 -8.74 -1.41
C ARG A 23 -7.28 -8.40 -0.68
N ASP A 24 -7.34 -8.69 0.61
CA ASP A 24 -8.59 -8.71 1.37
C ASP A 24 -8.88 -7.34 2.01
N ALA A 25 -7.84 -6.62 2.46
CA ALA A 25 -8.00 -5.27 2.99
C ALA A 25 -8.08 -4.25 1.84
N LEU A 26 -7.03 -4.16 1.02
CA LEU A 26 -6.92 -3.17 -0.07
C LEU A 26 -7.66 -3.56 -1.35
N GLY A 27 -8.18 -4.79 -1.46
CA GLY A 27 -8.97 -5.21 -2.64
C GLY A 27 -8.15 -5.40 -3.92
N LEU A 28 -6.81 -5.45 -3.83
CA LEU A 28 -5.95 -5.54 -5.01
C LEU A 28 -5.87 -6.96 -5.56
N THR A 29 -5.53 -7.06 -6.85
CA THR A 29 -5.46 -8.35 -7.55
C THR A 29 -4.10 -9.00 -7.33
N VAL A 30 -4.10 -10.23 -6.80
CA VAL A 30 -2.90 -11.08 -6.73
C VAL A 30 -2.67 -11.73 -8.10
N LYS A 31 -1.51 -11.50 -8.70
CA LYS A 31 -1.11 -12.09 -9.99
C LYS A 31 -0.40 -13.42 -9.82
N SER A 32 0.46 -13.52 -8.80
CA SER A 32 1.17 -14.74 -8.42
C SER A 32 1.51 -14.71 -6.95
N GLU A 33 1.51 -15.88 -6.32
CA GLU A 33 1.83 -16.07 -4.91
C GLU A 33 2.89 -17.17 -4.78
N ASP A 34 3.99 -16.84 -4.11
CA ASP A 34 5.10 -17.74 -3.76
C ASP A 34 5.70 -17.27 -2.43
N ASP A 35 6.32 -18.20 -1.68
CA ASP A 35 6.86 -17.94 -0.34
C ASP A 35 7.91 -16.83 -0.34
N ASP A 36 8.75 -16.75 -1.38
CA ASP A 36 9.82 -15.75 -1.48
C ASP A 36 9.41 -14.48 -2.23
N TRP A 37 8.42 -14.58 -3.13
CA TRP A 37 8.01 -13.49 -4.01
C TRP A 37 6.55 -13.57 -4.46
N SER A 38 5.77 -12.54 -4.14
CA SER A 38 4.39 -12.44 -4.63
C SER A 38 4.16 -11.14 -5.41
N GLU A 39 3.29 -11.18 -6.40
CA GLU A 39 3.01 -10.05 -7.30
C GLU A 39 1.57 -9.56 -7.13
N ILE A 40 1.44 -8.27 -6.87
CA ILE A 40 0.16 -7.57 -6.74
C ILE A 40 0.02 -6.56 -7.90
N ASP A 41 -1.13 -6.58 -8.57
CA ASP A 41 -1.52 -5.54 -9.53
C ASP A 41 -2.18 -4.37 -8.80
N ALA A 42 -1.56 -3.20 -8.89
CA ALA A 42 -2.10 -1.93 -8.38
C ALA A 42 -2.47 -1.03 -9.57
N ASN A 43 -3.50 -1.42 -10.32
CA ASN A 43 -3.98 -0.71 -11.51
C ASN A 43 -2.89 -0.55 -12.59
N GLY A 44 -2.26 -1.67 -12.95
CA GLY A 44 -1.21 -1.72 -13.97
C GLY A 44 0.22 -1.44 -13.47
N LEU A 45 0.40 -0.98 -12.22
CA LEU A 45 1.70 -0.97 -11.55
C LEU A 45 1.92 -2.29 -10.81
N LEU A 46 3.07 -2.91 -11.04
CA LEU A 46 3.48 -4.11 -10.30
C LEU A 46 4.03 -3.74 -8.92
N ILE A 47 3.42 -4.27 -7.87
CA ILE A 47 4.00 -4.31 -6.53
C ILE A 47 4.50 -5.73 -6.26
N GLY A 48 5.80 -5.86 -6.01
CA GLY A 48 6.44 -7.11 -5.64
C GLY A 48 6.66 -7.19 -4.14
N LEU A 49 6.01 -8.15 -3.50
CA LEU A 49 6.22 -8.51 -2.10
C LEU A 49 7.46 -9.40 -2.01
N ASN A 50 8.46 -9.00 -1.24
CA ASN A 50 9.78 -9.61 -1.20
C ASN A 50 10.08 -10.21 0.19
N GLY A 51 10.02 -11.54 0.28
CA GLY A 51 10.17 -12.30 1.53
C GLY A 51 11.60 -12.60 1.98
N ARG A 52 12.61 -12.12 1.24
CA ARG A 52 14.01 -12.47 1.51
C ARG A 52 14.46 -11.95 2.88
N GLU A 53 15.19 -12.76 3.66
CA GLU A 53 15.61 -12.47 5.05
C GLU A 53 16.29 -11.10 5.27
N SER A 54 16.92 -10.50 4.24
CA SER A 54 17.56 -9.18 4.34
C SER A 54 16.62 -7.99 4.04
N ALA A 55 15.42 -8.26 3.53
CA ALA A 55 14.40 -7.29 3.21
C ALA A 55 13.45 -7.18 4.42
N SER A 56 13.83 -6.38 5.41
CA SER A 56 12.94 -6.00 6.51
C SER A 56 12.48 -4.56 6.34
N PRO A 57 11.24 -4.22 6.75
CA PRO A 57 10.80 -2.83 6.84
C PRO A 57 11.78 -2.01 7.67
N SER A 58 12.18 -0.83 7.19
CA SER A 58 12.97 0.11 7.99
C SER A 58 12.07 0.78 9.02
N SER A 59 12.51 0.85 10.27
CA SER A 59 11.82 1.59 11.33
C SER A 59 11.96 3.11 11.20
N ASP A 60 12.93 3.58 10.41
CA ASP A 60 13.27 4.99 10.24
C ASP A 60 13.38 5.36 8.74
N GLY A 61 12.26 5.78 8.15
CA GLY A 61 12.22 6.34 6.81
C GLY A 61 12.36 5.31 5.68
N GLY A 62 11.46 5.41 4.70
CA GLY A 62 11.41 4.55 3.52
C GLY A 62 10.57 5.20 2.42
N ALA A 63 10.46 4.53 1.27
CA ALA A 63 9.52 4.95 0.24
C ALA A 63 8.09 4.69 0.72
N VAL A 64 7.20 5.67 0.53
CA VAL A 64 5.77 5.53 0.82
C VAL A 64 5.05 5.17 -0.47
N VAL A 65 4.26 4.10 -0.46
CA VAL A 65 3.40 3.75 -1.59
C VAL A 65 2.05 4.43 -1.40
N SER A 66 1.69 5.33 -2.32
CA SER A 66 0.43 6.07 -2.27
C SER A 66 -0.60 5.43 -3.18
N PHE A 67 -1.75 5.08 -2.63
CA PHE A 67 -2.90 4.49 -3.33
C PHE A 67 -3.98 5.54 -3.56
N GLN A 68 -4.65 5.44 -4.71
CA GLN A 68 -5.87 6.19 -4.97
C GLN A 68 -7.05 5.45 -4.34
N PRO A 69 -7.97 6.15 -3.63
CA PRO A 69 -9.25 5.55 -3.25
C PRO A 69 -10.14 5.39 -4.48
N ASP A 70 -11.01 4.38 -4.49
CA ASP A 70 -12.02 4.20 -5.56
C ASP A 70 -13.13 5.27 -5.47
N GLY A 71 -13.37 5.80 -4.27
CA GLY A 71 -14.34 6.85 -3.97
C GLY A 71 -13.74 8.06 -3.27
N SER A 72 -14.46 8.63 -2.31
CA SER A 72 -13.88 9.66 -1.43
C SER A 72 -12.82 9.03 -0.51
N ILE A 73 -11.83 9.82 -0.09
CA ILE A 73 -10.82 9.34 0.85
C ILE A 73 -11.45 9.00 2.22
N GLU A 74 -12.54 9.68 2.59
CA GLU A 74 -13.28 9.42 3.82
C GLU A 74 -14.03 8.08 3.79
N ASP A 75 -14.67 7.75 2.67
CA ASP A 75 -15.34 6.47 2.48
C ASP A 75 -14.33 5.32 2.48
N GLU A 76 -13.21 5.48 1.76
CA GLU A 76 -12.15 4.47 1.73
C GLU A 76 -11.53 4.24 3.11
N VAL A 77 -11.30 5.30 3.90
CA VAL A 77 -10.85 5.17 5.29
C VAL A 77 -11.85 4.39 6.14
N ALA A 78 -13.15 4.65 5.99
CA ALA A 78 -14.18 3.93 6.74
C ALA A 78 -14.20 2.44 6.38
N ASP A 79 -14.10 2.12 5.09
CA ASP A 79 -14.07 0.74 4.60
C ASP A 79 -12.82 -0.02 5.06
N LEU A 80 -11.65 0.61 4.98
CA LEU A 80 -10.40 0.01 5.45
C LEU A 80 -10.39 -0.18 6.96
N LYS A 81 -10.91 0.77 7.75
CA LYS A 81 -11.10 0.59 9.20
C LYS A 81 -12.03 -0.57 9.52
N ALA A 82 -13.12 -0.75 8.77
CA ALA A 82 -14.03 -1.89 8.95
C ALA A 82 -13.37 -3.24 8.64
N LYS A 83 -12.33 -3.25 7.79
CA LYS A 83 -11.49 -4.43 7.49
C LYS A 83 -10.31 -4.59 8.45
N GLY A 84 -10.19 -3.74 9.47
CA GLY A 84 -9.17 -3.85 10.52
C GLY A 84 -7.85 -3.12 10.23
N VAL A 85 -7.83 -2.19 9.27
CA VAL A 85 -6.67 -1.33 9.02
C VAL A 85 -6.63 -0.18 10.01
N ASP A 86 -5.49 -0.03 10.69
CA ASP A 86 -5.24 1.09 11.60
C ASP A 86 -4.64 2.29 10.85
N PHE A 87 -5.19 3.46 11.11
CA PHE A 87 -4.69 4.73 10.60
C PHE A 87 -4.01 5.53 11.71
N ALA A 88 -2.87 6.12 11.40
CA ALA A 88 -2.08 6.90 12.37
C ALA A 88 -2.67 8.28 12.70
N GLY A 89 -3.75 8.68 12.04
CA GLY A 89 -4.43 9.95 12.23
C GLY A 89 -5.65 10.13 11.33
N ASP A 90 -6.11 11.38 11.25
CA ASP A 90 -7.23 11.79 10.40
C ASP A 90 -6.74 12.23 9.00
N VAL A 91 -7.69 12.32 8.07
CA VAL A 91 -7.44 12.86 6.73
C VAL A 91 -6.92 14.30 6.84
N SER A 92 -5.75 14.54 6.27
CA SER A 92 -5.13 15.86 6.17
C SER A 92 -5.43 16.49 4.82
N GLU A 93 -6.02 17.70 4.84
CA GLU A 93 -6.36 18.45 3.64
C GLU A 93 -5.30 19.50 3.31
N HIS A 94 -4.90 19.55 2.04
CA HIS A 94 -3.92 20.49 1.52
C HIS A 94 -4.35 21.05 0.16
N PRO A 95 -3.78 22.20 -0.28
CA PRO A 95 -4.06 22.74 -1.62
C PRO A 95 -3.74 21.77 -2.77
N TRP A 96 -2.84 20.81 -2.52
CA TRP A 96 -2.40 19.80 -3.48
C TRP A 96 -3.11 18.45 -3.30
N GLY A 97 -4.15 18.36 -2.46
CA GLY A 97 -4.94 17.14 -2.30
C GLY A 97 -5.16 16.74 -0.85
N LYS A 98 -5.80 15.59 -0.66
CA LYS A 98 -6.05 14.97 0.66
C LYS A 98 -5.16 13.75 0.84
N ILE A 99 -4.65 13.55 2.05
CA ILE A 99 -3.82 12.39 2.39
C ILE A 99 -4.20 11.79 3.74
N VAL A 100 -3.96 10.49 3.89
CA VAL A 100 -3.95 9.86 5.22
C VAL A 100 -2.97 8.67 5.21
N PRO A 101 -1.97 8.66 6.12
CA PRO A 101 -1.00 7.58 6.21
C PRO A 101 -1.54 6.40 7.02
N PHE A 102 -1.11 5.19 6.63
CA PHE A 102 -1.37 3.94 7.34
C PHE A 102 -0.23 2.96 7.09
N LYS A 103 -0.27 1.79 7.72
CA LYS A 103 0.73 0.75 7.52
C LYS A 103 0.10 -0.53 6.97
N ASP A 104 0.89 -1.29 6.21
CA ASP A 104 0.52 -2.66 5.88
C ASP A 104 0.71 -3.61 7.08
N SER A 105 0.41 -4.89 6.89
CA SER A 105 0.60 -5.92 7.92
C SER A 105 2.05 -6.14 8.36
N GLU A 106 3.00 -5.64 7.58
CA GLU A 106 4.43 -5.78 7.80
C GLU A 106 5.05 -4.52 8.44
N GLY A 107 4.30 -3.42 8.48
CA GLY A 107 4.74 -2.13 9.03
C GLY A 107 5.29 -1.15 7.99
N ASN A 108 5.21 -1.47 6.70
CA ASN A 108 5.60 -0.58 5.60
C ASN A 108 4.66 0.64 5.54
N ASP A 109 5.22 1.81 5.23
CA ASP A 109 4.45 3.05 5.13
C ASP A 109 3.67 3.10 3.81
N LEU A 110 2.34 3.17 3.94
CA LEU A 110 1.40 3.38 2.84
C LEU A 110 0.61 4.67 3.08
N GLN A 111 -0.06 5.15 2.04
CA GLN A 111 -0.89 6.35 2.15
C GLN A 111 -2.06 6.28 1.17
N LEU A 112 -3.24 6.78 1.56
CA LEU A 112 -4.25 7.16 0.58
C LEU A 112 -3.98 8.58 0.13
N TYR A 113 -4.11 8.84 -1.17
CA TYR A 113 -3.98 10.17 -1.74
C TYR A 113 -5.10 10.43 -2.75
N SER A 114 -5.81 11.54 -2.54
CA SER A 114 -6.75 12.09 -3.52
C SER A 114 -6.23 13.43 -4.02
N PRO A 115 -5.98 13.60 -5.33
CA PRO A 115 -5.60 14.89 -5.89
C PRO A 115 -6.72 15.94 -5.70
N PRO A 116 -6.41 17.24 -5.80
CA PRO A 116 -7.40 18.28 -5.67
C PRO A 116 -8.41 18.16 -6.81
N GLN A 117 -9.70 18.25 -6.49
CA GLN A 117 -10.76 18.31 -7.50
C GLN A 117 -10.76 19.73 -8.08
N GLY A 118 -10.53 19.83 -9.39
CA GLY A 118 -10.56 21.09 -10.14
C GLY A 118 -11.97 21.59 -10.45
#